data_AF-A0A5M4D9F2-F1
#
_entry.id   AF-A0A5M4D9F2-F1
#
_cell.length_a   1.000
_cell.length_b   1.000
_cell.length_c   1.000
_cell.angle_alpha   90.00
_cell.angle_beta   90.00
_cell.angle_gamma   90.00
#
_symmetry.space_group_name_H-M   'P 1'
#
loop_
_entity.id
_entity.type
_entity.pdbx_description
1 polymer ?
#
loop_
_entity_poly.entity_id
_entity_poly.type
_entity_poly.pdbx_seq_one_letter_code
_entity_poly.pdbx_strand_id
1 'polypeptide(L)'
;MRVRRICAEQAVAMQDARPDDAALVRAEAAKKRRHLPIRSLFSAAPEVLTALKPCWAMSPLVVSQILPSDEPHFDVVVFDEASQVRPSDAIPAILRARQLVVAGDERQLPPTSFFAGTNLDAAEEEAEIEAELSVDSSYESILEGLQGFVDFRMLRWHYRSRDERLITFSNVYLYDRGLITFPGIVGPDCVSLELIPFAPGHPGSEGSSPAEVERVVELIIKHASQRPEQSLGVIAMGINHANRIEVRLREVLGEQDDGDLDEFFKESRAEAFFVKNLERVQGDERDAIILSVGYGKGSDGRLLYRFGPLNQVGGERRLNVAVTRAKERMTLVSSFSHHDMDPERSSARGVQLLRAYLEYCASHGAELGLAAREIPELNAFEVDIRDNLERAGVPVIAQFGSSGYRIDFAAKHPTKPGRMVLAIECDGASYHSSESARDRDRLRQEHLERLGWTFHRIWSQDWFSDKAGEIVRAQAAYRDAVEAADRADEVGRPTPAPQSPTENSGIEHSPVGVAEVTRVPQFVDSSGADLP
;
A
#
# COMPACT_ATOMS: atom_id res chain seq x y z
N MET A 1 0.24 -30.14 3.30
CA MET A 1 -0.37 -31.48 3.50
C MET A 1 -0.62 -31.83 4.97
N ARG A 2 0.29 -31.53 5.92
CA ARG A 2 0.15 -31.93 7.34
C ARG A 2 -1.08 -31.36 8.06
N VAL A 3 -1.36 -30.06 7.92
CA VAL A 3 -2.51 -29.39 8.59
C VAL A 3 -3.85 -29.97 8.12
N ARG A 4 -4.06 -30.05 6.79
CA ARG A 4 -5.31 -30.61 6.22
C ARG A 4 -5.61 -32.03 6.71
N ARG A 5 -4.56 -32.86 6.84
CA ARG A 5 -4.69 -34.21 7.37
C ARG A 5 -5.12 -34.20 8.83
N ILE A 6 -4.46 -33.40 9.68
CA ILE A 6 -4.81 -33.29 11.11
C ILE A 6 -6.25 -32.81 11.28
N CYS A 7 -6.68 -31.78 10.53
CA CYS A 7 -8.06 -31.32 10.56
C CYS A 7 -9.04 -32.41 10.14
N ALA A 8 -8.73 -33.20 9.11
CA ALA A 8 -9.58 -34.30 8.67
C ALA A 8 -9.67 -35.43 9.72
N GLU A 9 -8.54 -35.81 10.33
CA GLU A 9 -8.49 -36.81 11.39
C GLU A 9 -9.29 -36.36 12.63
N GLN A 10 -9.16 -35.09 13.03
CA GLN A 10 -9.93 -34.50 14.14
C GLN A 10 -11.43 -34.43 13.82
N ALA A 11 -11.80 -34.03 12.60
CA ALA A 11 -13.20 -33.97 12.19
C ALA A 11 -13.86 -35.35 12.22
N VAL A 12 -13.19 -36.39 11.71
CA VAL A 12 -13.69 -37.77 11.75
C VAL A 12 -13.82 -38.25 13.20
N ALA A 13 -12.77 -38.07 14.01
CA ALA A 13 -12.79 -38.47 15.41
C ALA A 13 -13.92 -37.80 16.21
N MET A 14 -14.19 -36.51 15.96
CA MET A 14 -15.29 -35.80 16.62
C MET A 14 -16.67 -36.22 16.10
N GLN A 15 -16.82 -36.49 14.81
CA GLN A 15 -18.07 -37.00 14.26
C GLN A 15 -18.42 -38.40 14.80
N ASP A 16 -17.41 -39.25 15.02
CA ASP A 16 -17.60 -40.58 15.61
C ASP A 16 -17.89 -40.50 17.12
N ALA A 17 -17.26 -39.56 17.84
CA ALA A 17 -17.51 -39.33 19.26
C ALA A 17 -18.87 -38.68 19.55
N ARG A 18 -19.41 -37.89 18.60
CA ARG A 18 -20.67 -37.15 18.70
C ARG A 18 -21.60 -37.45 17.50
N PRO A 19 -22.14 -38.66 17.39
CA PRO A 19 -22.88 -39.09 16.20
C PRO A 19 -24.19 -38.32 15.99
N ASP A 20 -24.88 -37.92 17.07
CA ASP A 20 -26.13 -37.15 17.00
C ASP A 20 -25.89 -35.73 16.46
N ASP A 21 -24.89 -35.03 17.01
CA ASP A 21 -24.43 -33.71 16.54
C ASP A 21 -24.01 -33.79 15.07
N ALA A 22 -23.25 -34.82 14.70
CA ALA A 22 -22.82 -35.04 13.32
C ALA A 22 -24.01 -35.31 12.38
N ALA A 23 -25.01 -36.05 12.83
CA ALA A 23 -26.24 -36.29 12.07
C ALA A 23 -27.03 -34.99 11.87
N LEU A 24 -27.15 -34.16 12.92
CA LEU A 24 -27.78 -32.84 12.84
C LEU A 24 -27.06 -31.94 11.82
N VAL A 25 -25.74 -31.82 11.92
CA VAL A 25 -24.95 -30.98 11.00
C VAL A 25 -25.07 -31.47 9.56
N ARG A 26 -25.02 -32.79 9.31
CA ARG A 26 -25.25 -33.35 7.96
C ARG A 26 -26.66 -33.07 7.45
N ALA A 27 -27.67 -33.18 8.31
CA ALA A 27 -29.06 -32.89 7.95
C ALA A 27 -29.24 -31.41 7.58
N GLU A 28 -28.67 -30.48 8.35
CA GLU A 28 -28.70 -29.05 8.02
C GLU A 28 -27.93 -28.73 6.74
N ALA A 29 -26.80 -29.39 6.48
CA ALA A 29 -26.02 -29.20 5.26
C ALA A 29 -26.73 -29.71 3.99
N ALA A 30 -27.60 -30.73 4.12
CA ALA A 30 -28.37 -31.28 3.01
C ALA A 30 -29.60 -30.45 2.62
N LYS A 31 -30.02 -29.50 3.49
CA LYS A 31 -31.15 -28.61 3.21
C LYS A 31 -30.79 -27.59 2.13
N LYS A 32 -31.78 -27.22 1.30
CA LYS A 32 -31.65 -26.11 0.34
C LYS A 32 -32.18 -24.78 0.88
N ARG A 33 -33.06 -24.82 1.89
CA ARG A 33 -33.76 -23.68 2.49
C ARG A 33 -34.17 -24.04 3.93
N ARG A 34 -34.55 -23.03 4.73
CA ARG A 34 -35.02 -23.19 6.14
C ARG A 34 -33.98 -23.91 7.02
N HIS A 35 -32.73 -23.49 6.89
CA HIS A 35 -31.68 -23.90 7.82
C HIS A 35 -31.99 -23.40 9.24
N LEU A 36 -31.52 -24.12 10.24
CA LEU A 36 -31.49 -23.61 11.60
C LEU A 36 -30.68 -22.30 11.65
N PRO A 37 -31.08 -21.32 12.48
CA PRO A 37 -30.24 -20.17 12.79
C PRO A 37 -28.86 -20.64 13.29
N ILE A 38 -27.78 -19.99 12.83
CA ILE A 38 -26.41 -20.41 13.14
C ILE A 38 -26.19 -20.51 14.66
N ARG A 39 -26.74 -19.57 15.45
CA ARG A 39 -26.67 -19.61 16.92
C ARG A 39 -27.25 -20.89 17.50
N SER A 40 -28.41 -21.31 17.02
CA SER A 40 -29.10 -22.53 17.48
C SER A 40 -28.34 -23.78 17.06
N LEU A 41 -27.83 -23.81 15.82
CA LEU A 41 -27.01 -24.92 15.33
C LEU A 41 -25.69 -25.03 16.11
N PHE A 42 -25.03 -23.90 16.37
CA PHE A 42 -23.80 -23.86 17.15
C PHE A 42 -24.02 -24.35 18.58
N SER A 43 -25.09 -23.88 19.25
CA SER A 43 -25.41 -24.32 20.60
C SER A 43 -25.72 -25.83 20.69
N ALA A 44 -26.19 -26.43 19.59
CA ALA A 44 -26.55 -27.84 19.54
C ALA A 44 -25.38 -28.77 19.16
N ALA A 45 -24.36 -28.27 18.46
CA ALA A 45 -23.26 -29.09 17.94
C ALA A 45 -21.91 -28.33 17.88
N PRO A 46 -21.44 -27.68 18.97
CA PRO A 46 -20.29 -26.77 18.92
C PRO A 46 -18.98 -27.50 18.59
N GLU A 47 -18.76 -28.67 19.19
CA GLU A 47 -17.52 -29.48 19.02
C GLU A 47 -17.39 -30.03 17.59
N VAL A 48 -18.48 -30.52 17.01
CA VAL A 48 -18.47 -31.02 15.62
C VAL A 48 -18.24 -29.88 14.63
N LEU A 49 -18.86 -28.72 14.85
CA LEU A 49 -18.70 -27.56 13.97
C LEU A 49 -17.28 -27.00 14.00
N THR A 50 -16.70 -26.87 15.20
CA THR A 50 -15.31 -26.40 15.37
C THR A 50 -14.29 -27.42 14.86
N ALA A 51 -14.56 -28.72 14.97
CA ALA A 51 -13.69 -29.75 14.37
C ALA A 51 -13.74 -29.73 12.83
N LEU A 52 -14.91 -29.53 12.24
CA LEU A 52 -15.08 -29.41 10.78
C LEU A 52 -14.51 -28.10 10.22
N LYS A 53 -14.66 -27.02 10.98
CA LYS A 53 -14.20 -25.67 10.65
C LYS A 53 -13.44 -25.10 11.85
N PRO A 54 -12.13 -25.37 11.98
CA PRO A 54 -11.35 -24.97 13.16
C PRO A 54 -11.00 -23.48 13.19
N CYS A 55 -11.22 -22.74 12.11
CA CYS A 55 -10.94 -21.31 12.03
C CYS A 55 -12.23 -20.56 11.62
N TRP A 56 -12.61 -19.58 12.42
CA TRP A 56 -13.80 -18.74 12.22
C TRP A 56 -13.35 -17.29 12.12
N ALA A 57 -13.76 -16.59 11.07
CA ALA A 57 -13.50 -15.17 10.85
C ALA A 57 -14.82 -14.41 10.93
N MET A 58 -14.95 -13.52 11.92
CA MET A 58 -16.20 -12.83 12.25
C MET A 58 -15.86 -11.46 12.82
N SER A 59 -16.70 -10.45 12.58
CA SER A 59 -16.58 -9.18 13.30
C SER A 59 -17.00 -9.36 14.77
N PRO A 60 -16.50 -8.54 15.71
CA PRO A 60 -16.83 -8.70 17.12
C PRO A 60 -18.33 -8.62 17.43
N LEU A 61 -19.07 -7.81 16.66
CA LEU A 61 -20.53 -7.73 16.73
C LEU A 61 -21.21 -9.06 16.37
N VAL A 62 -20.73 -9.73 15.32
CA VAL A 62 -21.32 -11.02 14.89
C VAL A 62 -21.00 -12.12 15.90
N VAL A 63 -19.81 -12.08 16.53
CA VAL A 63 -19.45 -13.01 17.62
C VAL A 63 -20.46 -12.93 18.77
N SER A 64 -20.83 -11.71 19.21
CA SER A 64 -21.78 -11.53 20.32
C SER A 64 -23.20 -11.99 19.98
N GLN A 65 -23.59 -11.91 18.69
CA GLN A 65 -24.92 -12.33 18.23
C GLN A 65 -25.04 -13.85 18.06
N ILE A 66 -23.99 -14.50 17.54
CA ILE A 66 -24.05 -15.89 17.08
C ILE A 66 -23.55 -16.88 18.14
N LEU A 67 -22.43 -16.59 18.79
CA LEU A 67 -21.78 -17.56 19.66
C LEU A 67 -22.34 -17.45 21.09
N PRO A 68 -22.63 -18.57 21.78
CA PRO A 68 -22.92 -18.56 23.21
C PRO A 68 -21.74 -18.02 24.04
N SER A 69 -22.00 -17.50 25.24
CA SER A 69 -20.97 -16.97 26.16
C SER A 69 -20.86 -17.80 27.45
N ASP A 70 -21.35 -19.02 27.40
CA ASP A 70 -21.40 -19.98 28.52
C ASP A 70 -20.04 -20.61 28.81
N GLU A 71 -19.23 -20.87 27.78
CA GLU A 71 -17.90 -21.43 27.93
C GLU A 71 -16.93 -21.02 26.81
N PRO A 72 -15.61 -21.21 27.00
CA PRO A 72 -14.63 -21.03 25.94
C PRO A 72 -14.75 -22.13 24.88
N HIS A 73 -15.33 -21.79 23.73
CA HIS A 73 -15.50 -22.69 22.58
C HIS A 73 -14.26 -22.79 21.69
N PHE A 74 -13.30 -21.87 21.84
CA PHE A 74 -12.09 -21.80 21.03
C PHE A 74 -10.82 -21.86 21.89
N ASP A 75 -9.74 -22.40 21.34
CA ASP A 75 -8.45 -22.38 22.03
C ASP A 75 -7.80 -21.00 21.96
N VAL A 76 -7.92 -20.31 20.83
CA VAL A 76 -7.28 -19.01 20.56
C VAL A 76 -8.25 -18.06 19.89
N VAL A 77 -8.29 -16.82 20.35
CA VAL A 77 -8.84 -15.68 19.61
C VAL A 77 -7.70 -14.80 19.11
N VAL A 78 -7.78 -14.38 17.85
CA VAL A 78 -6.81 -13.48 17.23
C VAL A 78 -7.54 -12.21 16.82
N PHE A 79 -7.09 -11.07 17.32
CA PHE A 79 -7.47 -9.77 16.77
C PHE A 79 -6.36 -9.30 15.84
N ASP A 80 -6.68 -9.19 14.57
CA ASP A 80 -5.88 -8.47 13.59
C ASP A 80 -6.40 -7.03 13.47
N GLU A 81 -5.55 -6.09 13.07
CA GLU A 81 -5.86 -4.65 13.05
C GLU A 81 -6.43 -4.16 14.39
N ALA A 82 -5.90 -4.68 15.49
CA ALA A 82 -6.44 -4.48 16.84
C ALA A 82 -6.44 -3.02 17.32
N SER A 83 -5.68 -2.14 16.68
CA SER A 83 -5.76 -0.69 16.91
C SER A 83 -7.10 -0.10 16.49
N GLN A 84 -7.90 -0.80 15.69
CA GLN A 84 -9.25 -0.40 15.28
C GLN A 84 -10.37 -1.06 16.09
N VAL A 85 -10.06 -1.88 17.11
CA VAL A 85 -11.06 -2.59 17.89
C VAL A 85 -11.13 -2.00 19.31
N ARG A 86 -12.32 -1.56 19.72
CA ARG A 86 -12.53 -1.10 21.11
C ARG A 86 -12.53 -2.29 22.09
N PRO A 87 -12.02 -2.13 23.31
CA PRO A 87 -12.07 -3.16 24.34
C PRO A 87 -13.49 -3.69 24.58
N SER A 88 -14.50 -2.81 24.58
CA SER A 88 -15.91 -3.18 24.73
C SER A 88 -16.39 -4.17 23.66
N ASP A 89 -15.90 -4.01 22.43
CA ASP A 89 -16.28 -4.84 21.30
C ASP A 89 -15.49 -6.16 21.32
N ALA A 90 -14.25 -6.13 21.81
CA ALA A 90 -13.38 -7.30 21.88
C ALA A 90 -13.75 -8.29 23.00
N ILE A 91 -14.20 -7.81 24.17
CA ILE A 91 -14.51 -8.64 25.35
C ILE A 91 -15.39 -9.86 25.01
N PRO A 92 -16.50 -9.74 24.24
CA PRO A 92 -17.28 -10.88 23.81
C PRO A 92 -16.44 -11.99 23.16
N ALA A 93 -15.52 -11.66 22.25
CA ALA A 93 -14.71 -12.69 21.60
C ALA A 93 -13.65 -13.27 22.55
N ILE A 94 -13.09 -12.47 23.45
CA ILE A 94 -12.12 -12.92 24.47
C ILE A 94 -12.73 -13.98 25.39
N LEU A 95 -13.96 -13.78 25.87
CA LEU A 95 -14.64 -14.71 26.79
C LEU A 95 -14.86 -16.12 26.18
N ARG A 96 -14.82 -16.24 24.86
CA ARG A 96 -15.06 -17.48 24.11
C ARG A 96 -13.77 -18.21 23.75
N ALA A 97 -12.62 -17.72 24.17
CA ALA A 97 -11.33 -18.33 23.90
C ALA A 97 -10.45 -18.48 25.15
N ARG A 98 -9.51 -19.42 25.12
CA ARG A 98 -8.55 -19.66 26.22
C ARG A 98 -7.29 -18.80 26.14
N GLN A 99 -6.88 -18.43 24.92
CA GLN A 99 -5.72 -17.62 24.65
C GLN A 99 -6.07 -16.44 23.76
N LEU A 100 -5.38 -15.32 23.96
CA LEU A 100 -5.56 -14.07 23.23
C LEU A 100 -4.27 -13.73 22.48
N VAL A 101 -4.40 -13.47 21.18
CA VAL A 101 -3.34 -12.89 20.35
C VAL A 101 -3.86 -11.58 19.77
N VAL A 102 -3.07 -10.52 19.90
CA VAL A 102 -3.44 -9.18 19.45
C VAL A 102 -2.33 -8.67 18.54
N ALA A 103 -2.69 -8.34 17.31
CA ALA A 103 -1.80 -7.78 16.30
C ALA A 103 -2.44 -6.50 15.74
N GLY A 104 -1.63 -5.47 15.54
CA GLY A 104 -2.08 -4.18 15.02
C GLY A 104 -0.96 -3.14 15.08
N ASP A 105 -1.29 -1.92 14.70
CA ASP A 105 -0.35 -0.80 14.66
C ASP A 105 -0.94 0.43 15.38
N GLU A 106 -0.34 0.79 16.50
CA GLU A 106 -0.73 1.96 17.32
C GLU A 106 -0.50 3.30 16.60
N ARG A 107 0.29 3.32 15.52
CA ARG A 107 0.58 4.52 14.73
C ARG A 107 -0.38 4.69 13.54
N GLN A 108 -1.38 3.82 13.41
CA GLN A 108 -2.46 3.91 12.41
C GLN A 108 -3.79 4.35 13.06
N LEU A 109 -4.88 4.39 12.28
CA LEU A 109 -6.15 4.95 12.74
C LEU A 109 -6.69 4.22 13.99
N PRO A 110 -7.18 4.96 14.99
CA PRO A 110 -7.90 4.39 16.13
C PRO A 110 -9.31 3.91 15.72
N PRO A 111 -10.07 3.25 16.62
CA PRO A 111 -11.41 2.77 16.32
C PRO A 111 -12.39 3.93 16.05
N THR A 112 -12.90 4.03 14.82
CA THR A 112 -13.91 5.02 14.43
C THR A 112 -15.33 4.45 14.55
N SER A 113 -16.30 5.26 15.00
CA SER A 113 -17.70 4.85 15.12
C SER A 113 -18.38 4.90 13.74
N PHE A 114 -18.06 3.94 12.87
CA PHE A 114 -18.46 3.95 11.44
C PHE A 114 -19.98 3.88 11.17
N PHE A 115 -20.82 3.69 12.19
CA PHE A 115 -22.24 3.36 12.04
C PHE A 115 -23.23 4.49 12.38
N ALA A 116 -22.77 5.72 12.62
CA ALA A 116 -23.69 6.82 12.97
C ALA A 116 -24.34 7.53 11.75
N GLY A 117 -23.67 7.57 10.59
CA GLY A 117 -23.96 8.60 9.58
C GLY A 117 -24.49 8.17 8.21
N THR A 118 -25.17 7.02 8.04
CA THR A 118 -25.60 6.53 6.69
C THR A 118 -26.55 7.45 5.89
N ASN A 119 -26.95 8.61 6.42
CA ASN A 119 -27.84 9.59 5.74
C ASN A 119 -27.31 11.04 5.76
N LEU A 120 -26.05 11.28 6.14
CA LEU A 120 -25.50 12.64 6.20
C LEU A 120 -24.96 13.09 4.84
N ASP A 121 -25.05 14.39 4.56
CA ASP A 121 -24.27 14.96 3.46
C ASP A 121 -22.78 15.05 3.82
N ALA A 122 -21.92 15.37 2.85
CA ALA A 122 -20.47 15.35 3.06
C ALA A 122 -19.98 16.37 4.11
N ALA A 123 -20.67 17.51 4.27
CA ALA A 123 -20.31 18.51 5.27
C ALA A 123 -20.79 18.11 6.67
N GLU A 124 -21.98 17.51 6.76
CA GLU A 124 -22.52 16.93 7.99
C GLU A 124 -21.69 15.73 8.45
N GLU A 125 -21.27 14.84 7.54
CA GLU A 125 -20.39 13.70 7.83
C GLU A 125 -19.04 14.19 8.36
N GLU A 126 -18.43 15.19 7.70
CA GLU A 126 -17.15 15.76 8.11
C GLU A 126 -17.26 16.44 9.50
N ALA A 127 -18.37 17.15 9.76
CA ALA A 127 -18.63 17.76 11.06
C ALA A 127 -18.91 16.73 12.17
N GLU A 128 -19.61 15.63 11.89
CA GLU A 128 -19.84 14.55 12.86
C GLU A 128 -18.54 13.83 13.21
N ILE A 129 -17.70 13.53 12.20
CA ILE A 129 -16.36 12.95 12.40
C ILE A 129 -15.51 13.90 13.23
N GLU A 130 -15.45 15.19 12.90
CA GLU A 130 -14.71 16.17 13.69
C GLU A 130 -15.22 16.29 15.13
N ALA A 131 -16.55 16.27 15.33
CA ALA A 131 -17.14 16.30 16.66
C ALA A 131 -16.74 15.05 17.47
N GLU A 132 -16.83 13.85 16.91
CA GLU A 132 -16.40 12.61 17.59
C GLU A 132 -14.91 12.63 17.94
N LEU A 133 -14.07 13.16 17.06
CA LEU A 133 -12.62 13.26 17.27
C LEU A 133 -12.22 14.36 18.28
N SER A 134 -13.06 15.38 18.43
CA SER A 134 -12.83 16.48 19.37
C SER A 134 -13.17 16.12 20.82
N VAL A 135 -14.00 15.09 21.02
CA VAL A 135 -14.24 14.52 22.35
C VAL A 135 -12.96 13.80 22.76
N ASP A 136 -12.40 14.17 23.92
CA ASP A 136 -11.27 13.50 24.58
C ASP A 136 -11.69 12.11 25.10
N SER A 137 -12.40 11.36 24.27
CA SER A 137 -12.60 9.93 24.42
C SER A 137 -11.27 9.31 24.06
N SER A 138 -10.52 8.97 25.10
CA SER A 138 -9.46 7.97 25.06
C SER A 138 -10.07 6.67 24.51
N TYR A 139 -10.26 6.59 23.19
CA TYR A 139 -10.62 5.37 22.49
C TYR A 139 -9.38 4.49 22.48
N GLU A 140 -8.98 4.07 23.68
CA GLU A 140 -7.94 3.08 23.89
C GLU A 140 -8.41 1.83 23.15
N SER A 141 -7.74 1.53 22.04
CA SER A 141 -7.96 0.27 21.35
C SER A 141 -7.58 -0.89 22.26
N ILE A 142 -8.04 -2.12 21.97
CA ILE A 142 -7.57 -3.29 22.71
C ILE A 142 -6.04 -3.44 22.62
N LEU A 143 -5.42 -3.00 21.52
CA LEU A 143 -3.97 -2.98 21.38
C LEU A 143 -3.33 -2.08 22.44
N GLU A 144 -3.74 -0.81 22.53
CA GLU A 144 -3.22 0.16 23.50
C GLU A 144 -3.55 -0.26 24.94
N GLY A 145 -4.79 -0.67 25.20
CA GLY A 145 -5.25 -1.10 26.52
C GLY A 145 -4.49 -2.30 27.10
N LEU A 146 -3.87 -3.13 26.25
CA LEU A 146 -3.06 -4.27 26.68
C LEU A 146 -1.57 -3.96 26.88
N GLN A 147 -1.04 -2.83 26.38
CA GLN A 147 0.40 -2.54 26.42
C GLN A 147 0.98 -2.52 27.83
N GLY A 148 0.19 -2.15 28.84
CA GLY A 148 0.60 -2.15 30.26
C GLY A 148 0.60 -3.55 30.91
N PHE A 149 0.02 -4.56 30.26
CA PHE A 149 -0.25 -5.86 30.85
C PHE A 149 0.52 -7.03 30.21
N VAL A 150 1.00 -6.86 28.97
CA VAL A 150 1.66 -7.93 28.21
C VAL A 150 2.95 -7.47 27.55
N ASP A 151 3.84 -8.42 27.28
CA ASP A 151 5.05 -8.18 26.50
C ASP A 151 4.69 -7.84 25.03
N PHE A 152 5.01 -6.63 24.61
CA PHE A 152 4.90 -6.24 23.21
C PHE A 152 6.11 -6.70 22.39
N ARG A 153 5.89 -7.07 21.13
CA ARG A 153 6.94 -7.42 20.15
C ARG A 153 6.68 -6.66 18.85
N MET A 154 7.58 -5.73 18.53
CA MET A 154 7.52 -4.97 17.28
C MET A 154 8.05 -5.81 16.12
N LEU A 155 7.25 -5.95 15.06
CA LEU A 155 7.72 -6.46 13.77
C LEU A 155 8.53 -5.36 13.08
N ARG A 156 9.80 -5.62 12.82
CA ARG A 156 10.74 -4.58 12.37
C ARG A 156 10.89 -4.48 10.86
N TRP A 157 10.67 -5.54 10.10
CA TRP A 157 10.95 -5.50 8.66
C TRP A 157 9.75 -4.95 7.90
N HIS A 158 10.01 -3.95 7.05
CA HIS A 158 9.02 -3.40 6.15
C HIS A 158 9.18 -3.98 4.75
N TYR A 159 8.13 -4.64 4.24
CA TYR A 159 8.19 -5.37 2.97
C TYR A 159 7.31 -4.76 1.85
N ARG A 160 6.43 -3.81 2.17
CA ARG A 160 5.45 -3.26 1.21
C ARG A 160 6.11 -2.38 0.16
N SER A 161 6.98 -1.48 0.60
CA SER A 161 7.53 -0.44 -0.27
C SER A 161 8.68 -0.99 -1.09
N ARG A 162 8.63 -0.76 -2.40
CA ARG A 162 9.72 -1.09 -3.34
C ARG A 162 10.91 -0.15 -3.25
N ASP A 163 10.75 0.97 -2.56
CA ASP A 163 11.80 1.91 -2.24
C ASP A 163 11.59 2.42 -0.82
N GLU A 164 12.66 2.44 -0.02
CA GLU A 164 12.57 2.90 1.36
C GLU A 164 12.08 4.33 1.50
N ARG A 165 12.22 5.19 0.47
CA ARG A 165 11.76 6.58 0.52
C ARG A 165 10.26 6.68 0.79
N LEU A 166 9.48 5.68 0.41
CA LEU A 166 8.02 5.65 0.65
C LEU A 166 7.66 5.47 2.14
N ILE A 167 8.54 4.87 2.94
CA ILE A 167 8.30 4.60 4.37
C ILE A 167 9.24 5.39 5.30
N THR A 168 10.34 5.93 4.77
CA THR A 168 11.40 6.59 5.55
C THR A 168 10.84 7.74 6.38
N PHE A 169 9.96 8.57 5.81
CA PHE A 169 9.30 9.64 6.55
C PHE A 169 8.58 9.11 7.79
N SER A 170 7.68 8.12 7.61
CA SER A 170 6.96 7.53 8.74
C SER A 170 7.90 6.85 9.72
N ASN A 171 8.89 6.09 9.24
CA ASN A 171 9.86 5.40 10.09
C ASN A 171 10.59 6.39 11.01
N VAL A 172 10.98 7.55 10.47
CA VAL A 172 11.66 8.63 11.20
C VAL A 172 10.75 9.29 12.22
N TYR A 173 9.54 9.70 11.82
CA TYR A 173 8.71 10.59 12.61
C TYR A 173 7.73 9.89 13.55
N LEU A 174 7.45 8.60 13.32
CA LEU A 174 6.36 7.86 13.98
C LEU A 174 6.80 6.52 14.57
N TYR A 175 7.85 5.88 14.03
CA TYR A 175 8.33 4.57 14.50
C TYR A 175 9.74 4.62 15.12
N ASP A 176 10.25 5.80 15.46
CA ASP A 176 11.56 5.99 16.09
C ASP A 176 12.74 5.29 15.37
N ARG A 177 12.62 5.13 14.04
CA ARG A 177 13.56 4.39 13.18
C ARG A 177 13.69 2.91 13.54
N GLY A 178 12.68 2.35 14.20
CA GLY A 178 12.63 0.95 14.61
C GLY A 178 12.52 0.00 13.41
N LEU A 179 11.95 0.46 12.29
CA LEU A 179 11.77 -0.33 11.09
C LEU A 179 13.08 -0.48 10.29
N ILE A 180 13.30 -1.70 9.82
CA ILE A 180 14.33 -2.08 8.87
C ILE A 180 13.69 -1.95 7.48
N THR A 181 14.27 -1.08 6.66
CA THR A 181 13.83 -0.81 5.29
C THR A 181 14.97 -1.07 4.33
N PHE A 182 14.63 -1.25 3.07
CA PHE A 182 15.58 -1.61 2.03
C PHE A 182 15.51 -0.57 0.92
N PRO A 183 16.65 -0.03 0.48
CA PRO A 183 16.65 0.93 -0.60
C PRO A 183 16.18 0.26 -1.89
N GLY A 184 15.37 0.97 -2.68
CA GLY A 184 14.91 0.50 -3.96
C GLY A 184 15.91 0.80 -5.08
N ILE A 185 15.64 0.26 -6.26
CA ILE A 185 16.30 0.66 -7.53
C ILE A 185 15.48 1.69 -8.31
N VAL A 186 14.33 2.11 -7.77
CA VAL A 186 13.37 2.99 -8.44
C VAL A 186 14.02 4.36 -8.65
N GLY A 187 13.77 4.97 -9.81
CA GLY A 187 14.31 6.28 -10.18
C GLY A 187 13.93 7.42 -9.22
N PRO A 188 14.36 8.65 -9.52
CA PRO A 188 14.16 9.80 -8.64
C PRO A 188 12.68 10.05 -8.30
N ASP A 189 11.76 9.74 -9.21
CA ASP A 189 10.33 10.05 -9.12
C ASP A 189 9.51 9.09 -8.23
N CYS A 190 10.14 8.34 -7.32
CA CYS A 190 9.43 7.47 -6.38
C CYS A 190 8.54 8.27 -5.41
N VAL A 191 9.04 9.39 -4.92
CA VAL A 191 8.29 10.35 -4.11
C VAL A 191 8.46 11.72 -4.78
N SER A 192 7.36 12.43 -5.02
CA SER A 192 7.40 13.75 -5.65
C SER A 192 6.30 14.67 -5.13
N LEU A 193 6.51 15.98 -5.34
CA LEU A 193 5.52 17.03 -5.10
C LEU A 193 5.11 17.68 -6.43
N GLU A 194 3.83 17.60 -6.75
CA GLU A 194 3.19 18.39 -7.78
C GLU A 194 2.63 19.67 -7.13
N LEU A 195 3.44 20.74 -7.16
CA LEU A 195 3.05 22.04 -6.60
C LEU A 195 2.28 22.86 -7.63
N ILE A 196 1.05 23.22 -7.30
CA ILE A 196 0.18 24.04 -8.16
C ILE A 196 0.33 25.50 -7.77
N PRO A 197 0.72 26.39 -8.69
CA PRO A 197 0.84 27.81 -8.40
C PRO A 197 -0.48 28.41 -7.93
N PHE A 198 -0.41 29.22 -6.87
CA PHE A 198 -1.57 29.98 -6.41
C PHE A 198 -2.01 31.01 -7.47
N ALA A 199 -3.28 30.96 -7.86
CA ALA A 199 -3.91 31.94 -8.74
C ALA A 199 -4.92 32.82 -7.97
N PRO A 200 -4.67 34.14 -7.85
CA PRO A 200 -5.63 35.06 -7.22
C PRO A 200 -7.00 35.02 -7.90
N GLY A 201 -8.09 35.08 -7.13
CA GLY A 201 -9.46 35.13 -7.65
C GLY A 201 -10.12 33.76 -7.90
N HIS A 202 -9.39 32.66 -7.73
CA HIS A 202 -9.92 31.30 -7.66
C HIS A 202 -9.73 30.76 -6.24
N PRO A 203 -10.35 31.39 -5.21
CA PRO A 203 -10.26 30.87 -3.85
C PRO A 203 -10.74 29.42 -3.87
N GLY A 204 -10.13 28.56 -3.06
CA GLY A 204 -10.69 27.24 -2.81
C GLY A 204 -12.10 27.41 -2.25
N SER A 205 -13.12 27.26 -3.10
CA SER A 205 -14.51 27.30 -2.64
C SER A 205 -14.66 26.16 -1.66
N GLU A 206 -15.05 26.47 -0.43
CA GLU A 206 -15.29 25.48 0.62
C GLU A 206 -14.05 24.65 0.99
N GLY A 207 -12.85 25.26 0.95
CA GLY A 207 -11.63 24.61 1.42
C GLY A 207 -11.05 23.55 0.47
N SER A 208 -11.52 23.51 -0.78
CA SER A 208 -11.03 22.61 -1.83
C SER A 208 -10.60 23.39 -3.07
N SER A 209 -9.34 23.23 -3.50
CA SER A 209 -8.75 23.95 -4.64
C SER A 209 -9.23 23.39 -5.99
N PRO A 210 -9.93 24.17 -6.86
CA PRO A 210 -10.34 23.72 -8.19
C PRO A 210 -9.17 23.33 -9.09
N ALA A 211 -8.08 24.11 -9.08
CA ALA A 211 -6.89 23.80 -9.87
C ALA A 211 -6.24 22.48 -9.44
N GLU A 212 -6.34 22.14 -8.15
CA GLU A 212 -5.88 20.86 -7.62
C GLU A 212 -6.71 19.68 -8.10
N VAL A 213 -8.04 19.83 -8.12
CA VAL A 213 -8.94 18.83 -8.69
C VAL A 213 -8.60 18.55 -10.16
N GLU A 214 -8.48 19.59 -10.99
CA GLU A 214 -8.12 19.42 -12.41
C GLU A 214 -6.78 18.69 -12.56
N ARG A 215 -5.77 19.12 -11.80
CA ARG A 215 -4.43 18.54 -11.91
C ARG A 215 -4.40 17.07 -11.47
N VAL A 216 -5.13 16.72 -10.42
CA VAL A 216 -5.27 15.32 -9.99
C VAL A 216 -5.92 14.48 -11.09
N VAL A 217 -6.99 14.98 -11.72
CA VAL A 217 -7.65 14.26 -12.82
C VAL A 217 -6.72 14.08 -14.01
N GLU A 218 -5.96 15.10 -14.40
CA GLU A 218 -4.92 14.96 -15.43
C GLU A 218 -3.89 13.88 -15.10
N LEU A 219 -3.44 13.81 -13.84
CA LEU A 219 -2.49 12.80 -13.39
C LEU A 219 -3.09 11.39 -13.39
N ILE A 220 -4.37 11.26 -13.04
CA ILE A 220 -5.12 9.99 -13.12
C ILE A 220 -5.15 9.49 -14.56
N ILE A 221 -5.59 10.34 -15.50
CA ILE A 221 -5.67 9.98 -16.92
C ILE A 221 -4.28 9.65 -17.47
N LYS A 222 -3.27 10.47 -17.16
CA LYS A 222 -1.88 10.21 -17.55
C LYS A 222 -1.39 8.87 -17.04
N HIS A 223 -1.68 8.51 -15.78
CA HIS A 223 -1.29 7.21 -15.23
C HIS A 223 -2.02 6.07 -15.94
N ALA A 224 -3.33 6.17 -16.10
CA ALA A 224 -4.14 5.14 -16.77
C ALA A 224 -3.65 4.88 -18.20
N SER A 225 -3.25 5.91 -18.95
CA SER A 225 -2.71 5.75 -20.31
C SER A 225 -1.26 5.26 -20.35
N GLN A 226 -0.39 5.71 -19.43
CA GLN A 226 1.06 5.45 -19.51
C GLN A 226 1.50 4.21 -18.74
N ARG A 227 0.73 3.81 -17.72
CA ARG A 227 1.04 2.70 -16.80
C ARG A 227 -0.24 1.93 -16.41
N PRO A 228 -1.04 1.44 -17.38
CA PRO A 228 -2.31 0.75 -17.11
C PRO A 228 -2.16 -0.55 -16.29
N GLU A 229 -0.94 -1.11 -16.25
CA GLU A 229 -0.57 -2.29 -15.47
C GLU A 229 -0.35 -2.00 -13.98
N GLN A 230 -0.03 -0.75 -13.61
CA GLN A 230 0.18 -0.35 -12.22
C GLN A 230 -1.14 0.09 -11.59
N SER A 231 -1.50 -0.45 -10.44
CA SER A 231 -2.70 -0.03 -9.73
C SER A 231 -2.57 1.40 -9.19
N LEU A 232 -3.67 2.17 -9.19
CA LEU A 232 -3.69 3.57 -8.76
C LEU A 232 -4.76 3.79 -7.69
N GLY A 233 -4.39 4.55 -6.65
CA GLY A 233 -5.32 5.07 -5.66
C GLY A 233 -5.14 6.57 -5.49
N VAL A 234 -6.24 7.28 -5.30
CA VAL A 234 -6.25 8.71 -4.99
C VAL A 234 -6.77 8.89 -3.57
N ILE A 235 -5.98 9.56 -2.74
CA ILE A 235 -6.32 9.85 -1.35
C ILE A 235 -6.49 11.36 -1.25
N ALA A 236 -7.69 11.82 -0.93
CA ALA A 236 -7.96 13.21 -0.62
C ALA A 236 -7.96 13.43 0.89
N MET A 237 -7.46 14.58 1.35
CA MET A 237 -7.46 14.86 2.79
C MET A 237 -8.85 15.17 3.38
N GLY A 238 -9.80 15.63 2.56
CA GLY A 238 -11.16 15.95 2.96
C GLY A 238 -12.22 15.29 2.08
N ILE A 239 -13.41 15.08 2.64
CA ILE A 239 -14.52 14.35 1.97
C ILE A 239 -15.00 15.14 0.74
N ASN A 240 -15.22 16.44 0.92
CA ASN A 240 -15.66 17.34 -0.15
C ASN A 240 -14.66 17.40 -1.32
N HIS A 241 -13.36 17.31 -1.04
CA HIS A 241 -12.34 17.29 -2.08
C HIS A 241 -12.35 15.96 -2.85
N ALA A 242 -12.50 14.82 -2.17
CA ALA A 242 -12.65 13.50 -2.79
C ALA A 242 -13.83 13.48 -3.79
N ASN A 243 -15.00 13.94 -3.34
CA ASN A 243 -16.22 13.98 -4.17
C ASN A 243 -16.04 14.85 -5.42
N ARG A 244 -15.35 16.00 -5.27
CA ARG A 244 -15.06 16.88 -6.41
C ARG A 244 -14.11 16.24 -7.43
N ILE A 245 -13.11 15.49 -6.98
CA ILE A 245 -12.24 14.69 -7.87
C ILE A 245 -13.06 13.64 -8.62
N GLU A 246 -13.92 12.90 -7.92
CA GLU A 246 -14.75 11.86 -8.56
C GLU A 246 -15.72 12.44 -9.60
N VAL A 247 -16.39 13.55 -9.28
CA VAL A 247 -17.30 14.23 -10.21
C VAL A 247 -16.54 14.67 -11.45
N ARG A 248 -15.41 15.37 -11.28
CA ARG A 248 -14.63 15.86 -12.40
C ARG A 248 -14.04 14.74 -13.25
N LEU A 249 -13.55 13.67 -12.61
CA LEU A 249 -13.07 12.48 -13.31
C LEU A 249 -14.18 11.87 -14.18
N ARG A 250 -15.40 11.75 -13.65
CA ARG A 250 -16.55 11.22 -14.39
C ARG A 250 -16.92 12.08 -15.59
N GLU A 251 -16.83 13.39 -15.46
CA GLU A 251 -17.03 14.33 -16.58
C GLU A 251 -15.98 14.11 -17.68
N VAL A 252 -14.69 14.07 -17.32
CA VAL A 252 -13.60 13.84 -18.30
C VAL A 252 -13.74 12.50 -19.00
N LEU A 253 -14.06 11.43 -18.26
CA LEU A 253 -14.28 10.10 -18.84
C LEU A 253 -15.53 10.05 -19.73
N GLY A 254 -16.54 10.89 -19.48
CA GLY A 254 -17.72 11.01 -20.34
C GLY A 254 -17.48 11.83 -21.62
N GLU A 255 -16.51 12.76 -21.59
CA GLU A 255 -16.09 13.56 -22.74
C GLU A 255 -15.13 12.80 -23.67
N GLN A 256 -14.34 11.88 -23.11
CA GLN A 256 -13.40 11.04 -23.85
C GLN A 256 -14.08 9.72 -24.24
N ASP A 257 -14.56 9.62 -25.48
CA ASP A 257 -15.06 8.37 -26.08
C ASP A 257 -13.88 7.44 -26.47
N ASP A 258 -12.99 7.19 -25.50
CA ASP A 258 -11.76 6.42 -25.66
C ASP A 258 -11.84 5.14 -24.81
N GLY A 259 -12.34 4.07 -25.44
CA GLY A 259 -12.53 2.77 -24.79
C GLY A 259 -11.24 2.12 -24.26
N ASP A 260 -10.07 2.69 -24.58
CA ASP A 260 -8.78 2.23 -24.07
C ASP A 260 -8.61 2.48 -22.55
N LEU A 261 -9.32 3.46 -21.97
CA LEU A 261 -9.27 3.74 -20.53
C LEU A 261 -10.22 2.88 -19.70
N ASP A 262 -11.29 2.35 -20.30
CA ASP A 262 -12.36 1.62 -19.60
C ASP A 262 -11.85 0.43 -18.81
N GLU A 263 -10.84 -0.28 -19.32
CA GLU A 263 -10.30 -1.44 -18.62
C GLU A 263 -9.66 -1.06 -17.28
N PHE A 264 -9.03 0.11 -17.21
CA PHE A 264 -8.34 0.58 -16.02
C PHE A 264 -9.30 0.84 -14.85
N PHE A 265 -10.50 1.37 -15.15
CA PHE A 265 -11.49 1.79 -14.16
C PHE A 265 -12.50 0.70 -13.77
N LYS A 266 -12.37 -0.54 -14.27
CA LYS A 266 -13.26 -1.65 -13.90
C LYS A 266 -13.07 -2.07 -12.44
N GLU A 267 -14.18 -2.12 -11.70
CA GLU A 267 -14.23 -2.61 -10.30
C GLU A 267 -13.85 -4.10 -10.16
N SER A 268 -13.91 -4.88 -11.24
CA SER A 268 -13.56 -6.30 -11.22
C SER A 268 -12.05 -6.56 -11.18
N ARG A 269 -11.21 -5.53 -11.33
CA ARG A 269 -9.76 -5.65 -11.16
C ARG A 269 -9.44 -5.99 -9.70
N ALA A 270 -8.45 -6.87 -9.51
CA ALA A 270 -8.02 -7.29 -8.17
C ALA A 270 -7.60 -6.10 -7.29
N GLU A 271 -6.96 -5.10 -7.89
CA GLU A 271 -6.65 -3.82 -7.26
C GLU A 271 -7.31 -2.68 -8.04
N ALA A 272 -8.64 -2.57 -7.94
CA ALA A 272 -9.42 -1.55 -8.63
C ALA A 272 -8.99 -0.12 -8.28
N PHE A 273 -9.12 0.81 -9.23
CA PHE A 273 -8.92 2.24 -8.98
C PHE A 273 -9.87 2.74 -7.87
N PHE A 274 -9.41 3.68 -7.04
CA PHE A 274 -10.28 4.35 -6.07
C PHE A 274 -9.93 5.82 -5.89
N VAL A 275 -10.94 6.59 -5.46
CA VAL A 275 -10.78 7.90 -4.82
C VAL A 275 -11.39 7.79 -3.43
N LYS A 276 -10.60 8.05 -2.37
CA LYS A 276 -11.05 7.92 -0.97
C LYS A 276 -10.50 9.05 -0.11
N ASN A 277 -11.14 9.30 1.03
CA ASN A 277 -10.62 10.21 2.05
C ASN A 277 -9.69 9.48 3.05
N LEU A 278 -9.07 10.23 3.96
CA LEU A 278 -8.17 9.70 5.00
C LEU A 278 -8.81 8.63 5.91
N GLU A 279 -10.11 8.75 6.20
CA GLU A 279 -10.83 7.84 7.10
C GLU A 279 -11.19 6.51 6.43
N ARG A 280 -11.31 6.49 5.09
CA ARG A 280 -11.82 5.33 4.33
C ARG A 280 -10.73 4.50 3.66
N VAL A 281 -9.48 4.93 3.68
CA VAL A 281 -8.36 4.28 2.95
C VAL A 281 -7.62 3.21 3.76
N GLN A 282 -8.10 2.87 4.96
CA GLN A 282 -7.44 1.87 5.79
C GLN A 282 -7.48 0.48 5.17
N GLY A 283 -6.34 -0.22 5.19
CA GLY A 283 -6.18 -1.53 4.58
C GLY A 283 -6.03 -1.50 3.05
N ASP A 284 -6.33 -0.38 2.38
CA ASP A 284 -6.03 -0.23 0.95
C ASP A 284 -4.53 0.00 0.72
N GLU A 285 -4.05 -0.41 -0.45
CA GLU A 285 -2.69 -0.14 -0.93
C GLU A 285 -2.68 -0.23 -2.46
N ARG A 286 -1.84 0.55 -3.14
CA ARG A 286 -1.72 0.55 -4.60
C ARG A 286 -0.27 0.73 -5.03
N ASP A 287 0.04 0.33 -6.26
CA ASP A 287 1.37 0.54 -6.83
C ASP A 287 1.73 2.03 -6.84
N ALA A 288 0.80 2.86 -7.30
CA ALA A 288 0.89 4.32 -7.24
C ALA A 288 -0.22 4.92 -6.37
N ILE A 289 0.14 5.93 -5.57
CA ILE A 289 -0.80 6.77 -4.82
C ILE A 289 -0.62 8.22 -5.24
N ILE A 290 -1.74 8.89 -5.51
CA ILE A 290 -1.82 10.35 -5.57
C ILE A 290 -2.46 10.82 -4.25
N LEU A 291 -1.68 11.49 -3.41
CA LEU A 291 -2.18 12.14 -2.19
C LEU A 291 -2.49 13.60 -2.52
N SER A 292 -3.76 13.97 -2.50
CA SER A 292 -4.24 15.33 -2.78
C SER A 292 -4.57 16.06 -1.48
N VAL A 293 -3.91 17.20 -1.23
CA VAL A 293 -4.07 17.98 0.00
C VAL A 293 -5.44 18.65 0.05
N GLY A 294 -5.95 19.13 -1.07
CA GLY A 294 -7.24 19.79 -1.24
C GLY A 294 -7.33 21.19 -0.66
N TYR A 295 -6.72 21.44 0.50
CA TYR A 295 -6.72 22.74 1.16
C TYR A 295 -5.84 23.75 0.42
N GLY A 296 -6.20 25.03 0.49
CA GLY A 296 -5.51 26.09 -0.23
C GLY A 296 -5.52 27.43 0.47
N LYS A 297 -4.84 28.40 -0.15
CA LYS A 297 -4.82 29.80 0.29
C LYS A 297 -6.18 30.45 0.05
N GLY A 298 -6.58 31.33 0.97
CA GLY A 298 -7.75 32.19 0.81
C GLY A 298 -7.57 33.19 -0.34
N SER A 299 -8.63 33.95 -0.62
CA SER A 299 -8.59 35.01 -1.64
C SER A 299 -7.55 36.11 -1.34
N ASP A 300 -7.16 36.26 -0.07
CA ASP A 300 -6.11 37.16 0.42
C ASP A 300 -4.69 36.57 0.33
N GLY A 301 -4.55 35.35 -0.22
CA GLY A 301 -3.29 34.65 -0.36
C GLY A 301 -2.76 34.01 0.93
N ARG A 302 -3.54 34.04 2.04
CA ARG A 302 -3.13 33.45 3.32
C ARG A 302 -3.65 32.04 3.48
N LEU A 303 -2.84 31.16 4.08
CA LEU A 303 -3.30 29.83 4.50
C LEU A 303 -4.18 29.96 5.75
N LEU A 304 -5.32 29.24 5.76
CA LEU A 304 -6.31 29.30 6.82
C LEU A 304 -6.05 28.31 7.98
N TYR A 305 -5.10 27.37 7.83
CA TYR A 305 -4.76 26.33 8.83
C TYR A 305 -5.91 25.43 9.26
N ARG A 306 -6.89 25.24 8.36
CA ARG A 306 -8.02 24.32 8.52
C ARG A 306 -7.78 23.11 7.63
N PHE A 307 -6.96 22.17 8.09
CA PHE A 307 -6.61 20.92 7.45
C PHE A 307 -7.50 19.75 7.92
N GLY A 308 -8.72 20.08 8.35
CA GLY A 308 -9.76 19.13 8.79
C GLY A 308 -9.22 18.09 9.79
N PRO A 309 -9.28 16.78 9.47
CA PRO A 309 -8.87 15.71 10.37
C PRO A 309 -7.42 15.80 10.88
N LEU A 310 -6.52 16.50 10.20
CA LEU A 310 -5.12 16.66 10.66
C LEU A 310 -4.95 17.67 11.80
N ASN A 311 -5.92 18.57 12.00
CA ASN A 311 -5.90 19.50 13.14
C ASN A 311 -6.30 18.82 14.45
N GLN A 312 -6.96 17.66 14.37
CA GLN A 312 -7.47 16.93 15.52
C GLN A 312 -6.41 16.04 16.18
N VAL A 313 -6.72 15.54 17.38
CA VAL A 313 -5.90 14.54 18.06
C VAL A 313 -5.80 13.27 17.19
N GLY A 314 -4.59 12.71 17.09
CA GLY A 314 -4.33 11.57 16.20
C GLY A 314 -4.25 11.94 14.71
N GLY A 315 -4.23 13.23 14.36
CA GLY A 315 -4.01 13.71 12.99
C GLY A 315 -2.74 13.13 12.36
N GLU A 316 -1.68 12.93 13.15
CA GLU A 316 -0.45 12.28 12.71
C GLU A 316 -0.65 10.83 12.26
N ARG A 317 -1.57 10.08 12.87
CA ARG A 317 -1.90 8.70 12.51
C ARG A 317 -2.62 8.64 11.16
N ARG A 318 -3.50 9.62 10.88
CA ARG A 318 -4.19 9.77 9.59
C ARG A 318 -3.22 10.04 8.45
N LEU A 319 -2.30 10.99 8.68
CA LEU A 319 -1.24 11.27 7.72
C LEU A 319 -0.37 10.04 7.51
N ASN A 320 0.03 9.34 8.59
CA ASN A 320 0.80 8.11 8.50
C ASN A 320 0.12 7.05 7.62
N VAL A 321 -1.18 6.85 7.80
CA VAL A 321 -1.94 5.92 6.96
C VAL A 321 -1.85 6.34 5.51
N ALA A 322 -2.15 7.59 5.16
CA ALA A 322 -2.12 8.05 3.78
C ALA A 322 -0.75 7.90 3.09
N VAL A 323 0.32 8.30 3.77
CA VAL A 323 1.67 8.31 3.17
C VAL A 323 2.28 6.91 3.04
N THR A 324 1.70 5.90 3.69
CA THR A 324 2.19 4.50 3.67
C THR A 324 1.39 3.56 2.76
N ARG A 325 0.47 4.10 1.95
CA ARG A 325 -0.37 3.30 1.01
C ARG A 325 0.31 2.95 -0.31
N ALA A 326 1.39 3.65 -0.68
CA ALA A 326 2.10 3.42 -1.94
C ALA A 326 3.09 2.25 -1.84
N LYS A 327 3.05 1.35 -2.83
CA LYS A 327 4.06 0.28 -3.00
C LYS A 327 5.25 0.77 -3.82
N GLU A 328 5.04 1.56 -4.86
CA GLU A 328 6.10 1.99 -5.78
C GLU A 328 6.24 3.50 -5.93
N ARG A 329 5.13 4.24 -5.96
CA ARG A 329 5.13 5.68 -6.26
C ARG A 329 4.15 6.46 -5.41
N MET A 330 4.60 7.60 -4.90
CA MET A 330 3.80 8.58 -4.19
C MET A 330 3.94 9.94 -4.85
N THR A 331 2.83 10.49 -5.34
CA THR A 331 2.75 11.87 -5.82
C THR A 331 1.88 12.67 -4.86
N LEU A 332 2.50 13.61 -4.14
CA LEU A 332 1.77 14.58 -3.34
C LEU A 332 1.35 15.75 -4.23
N VAL A 333 0.08 16.11 -4.26
CA VAL A 333 -0.44 17.28 -4.98
C VAL A 333 -0.85 18.32 -3.97
N SER A 334 -0.42 19.57 -4.16
CA SER A 334 -0.77 20.66 -3.26
C SER A 334 -0.78 22.01 -3.96
N SER A 335 -1.70 22.88 -3.56
CA SER A 335 -1.75 24.30 -3.98
C SER A 335 -0.86 25.25 -3.17
N PHE A 336 -0.04 24.73 -2.24
CA PHE A 336 0.90 25.51 -1.45
C PHE A 336 2.14 24.67 -1.09
N SER A 337 3.22 25.36 -0.71
CA SER A 337 4.48 24.73 -0.32
C SER A 337 4.69 24.77 1.19
N HIS A 338 5.62 23.97 1.69
CA HIS A 338 6.06 24.03 3.08
C HIS A 338 6.56 25.43 3.54
N HIS A 339 7.03 26.30 2.62
CA HIS A 339 7.43 27.68 2.93
C HIS A 339 6.24 28.59 3.23
N ASP A 340 5.05 28.24 2.76
CA ASP A 340 3.82 28.97 3.07
C ASP A 340 3.29 28.64 4.48
N MET A 341 3.81 27.56 5.08
CA MET A 341 3.45 27.09 6.41
C MET A 341 4.37 27.68 7.48
N ASP A 342 3.81 28.56 8.31
CA ASP A 342 4.40 29.10 9.51
C ASP A 342 4.30 28.06 10.64
N PRO A 343 5.43 27.52 11.14
CA PRO A 343 5.44 26.53 12.20
C PRO A 343 4.82 26.99 13.52
N GLU A 344 4.77 28.31 13.78
CA GLU A 344 4.23 28.85 15.04
C GLU A 344 2.70 28.97 15.04
N ARG A 345 2.05 28.89 13.86
CA ARG A 345 0.59 29.06 13.74
C ARG A 345 -0.23 27.84 14.15
N SER A 346 0.37 26.66 14.24
CA SER A 346 -0.33 25.45 14.70
C SER A 346 0.57 24.52 15.50
N SER A 347 0.08 24.11 16.65
CA SER A 347 0.71 23.11 17.52
C SER A 347 0.25 21.67 17.22
N ALA A 348 -0.73 21.48 16.34
CA ALA A 348 -1.26 20.16 16.00
C ALA A 348 -0.20 19.31 15.30
N ARG A 349 0.05 18.10 15.83
CA ARG A 349 1.12 17.22 15.33
C ARG A 349 0.91 16.81 13.87
N GLY A 350 -0.33 16.54 13.46
CA GLY A 350 -0.68 16.25 12.07
C GLY A 350 -0.29 17.38 11.11
N VAL A 351 -0.51 18.64 11.50
CA VAL A 351 -0.15 19.82 10.69
C VAL A 351 1.36 20.01 10.59
N GLN A 352 2.09 19.81 11.69
CA GLN A 352 3.55 19.85 11.68
C GLN A 352 4.15 18.78 10.75
N LEU A 353 3.61 17.57 10.79
CA LEU A 353 4.05 16.49 9.91
C LEU A 353 3.66 16.74 8.46
N LEU A 354 2.49 17.32 8.17
CA LEU A 354 2.13 17.72 6.80
C LEU A 354 3.18 18.68 6.21
N ARG A 355 3.60 19.69 6.99
CA ARG A 355 4.67 20.61 6.58
C ARG A 355 5.96 19.86 6.27
N ALA A 356 6.40 18.99 7.17
CA ALA A 356 7.62 18.21 6.99
C ALA A 356 7.52 17.25 5.80
N TYR A 357 6.32 16.72 5.52
CA TYR A 357 6.09 15.82 4.40
C TYR A 357 6.09 16.57 3.06
N LEU A 358 5.57 17.79 3.00
CA LEU A 358 5.70 18.66 1.83
C LEU A 358 7.17 18.94 1.48
N GLU A 359 8.00 19.22 2.50
CA GLU A 359 9.46 19.40 2.36
C GLU A 359 10.14 18.12 1.85
N TYR A 360 9.79 16.98 2.43
CA TYR A 360 10.28 15.67 2.02
C TYR A 360 9.92 15.31 0.57
N CYS A 361 8.67 15.58 0.14
CA CYS A 361 8.24 15.34 -1.23
C CYS A 361 8.87 16.33 -2.23
N ALA A 362 9.04 17.60 -1.85
CA ALA A 362 9.71 18.60 -2.69
C ALA A 362 11.18 18.23 -2.98
N SER A 363 11.84 17.59 -2.02
CA SER A 363 13.22 17.09 -2.15
C SER A 363 13.31 15.69 -2.74
N HIS A 364 12.22 15.13 -3.28
CA HIS A 364 12.17 13.77 -3.85
C HIS A 364 12.57 12.65 -2.87
N GLY A 365 12.28 12.87 -1.58
CA GLY A 365 12.60 11.97 -0.48
C GLY A 365 14.03 12.11 0.06
N ALA A 366 14.77 13.17 -0.29
CA ALA A 366 16.13 13.39 0.18
C ALA A 366 16.20 14.12 1.53
N GLU A 367 15.33 15.10 1.77
CA GLU A 367 15.40 15.97 2.95
C GLU A 367 14.39 15.55 4.02
N LEU A 368 14.89 15.04 5.14
CA LEU A 368 14.11 14.78 6.36
C LEU A 368 14.11 15.97 7.33
N GLY A 369 14.56 17.15 6.89
CA GLY A 369 14.77 18.32 7.74
C GLY A 369 15.74 18.04 8.90
N LEU A 370 15.39 18.50 10.10
CA LEU A 370 16.18 18.30 11.34
C LEU A 370 16.32 16.83 11.75
N ALA A 371 15.58 15.92 11.12
CA ALA A 371 15.67 14.49 11.37
C ALA A 371 16.64 13.77 10.42
N ALA A 372 17.56 14.47 9.75
CA ALA A 372 18.67 13.79 9.06
C ALA A 372 19.62 13.13 10.09
N ARG A 373 20.12 11.92 9.79
CA ARG A 373 21.21 11.29 10.54
C ARG A 373 22.51 11.44 9.77
N GLU A 374 23.62 11.54 10.50
CA GLU A 374 24.95 11.43 9.91
C GLU A 374 25.16 10.03 9.33
N ILE A 375 25.80 10.00 8.17
CA ILE A 375 26.21 8.75 7.52
C ILE A 375 27.41 8.21 8.31
N PRO A 376 27.40 6.93 8.74
CA PRO A 376 28.54 6.34 9.43
C PRO A 376 29.83 6.48 8.61
N GLU A 377 30.94 6.76 9.31
CA GLU A 377 32.26 6.76 8.66
C GLU A 377 32.66 5.35 8.23
N LEU A 378 33.29 5.25 7.07
CA LEU A 378 33.81 3.98 6.55
C LEU A 378 35.04 3.56 7.33
N ASN A 379 35.11 2.27 7.66
CA ASN A 379 36.31 1.69 8.24
C ASN A 379 37.43 1.52 7.19
N ALA A 380 38.67 1.25 7.62
CA ALA A 380 39.82 1.15 6.71
C ALA A 380 39.67 0.06 5.63
N PHE A 381 38.95 -1.03 5.92
CA PHE A 381 38.67 -2.10 4.97
C PHE A 381 37.65 -1.65 3.91
N GLU A 382 36.57 -0.99 4.32
CA GLU A 382 35.57 -0.41 3.41
C GLU A 382 36.17 0.69 2.53
N VAL A 383 37.04 1.54 3.09
CA VAL A 383 37.78 2.56 2.32
C VAL A 383 38.65 1.91 1.24
N ASP A 384 39.39 0.85 1.58
CA ASP A 384 40.21 0.12 0.61
C ASP A 384 39.35 -0.53 -0.49
N ILE A 385 38.19 -1.10 -0.15
CA ILE A 385 37.24 -1.63 -1.15
C ILE A 385 36.75 -0.51 -2.07
N ARG A 386 36.20 0.57 -1.51
CA ARG A 386 35.66 1.71 -2.27
C ARG A 386 36.68 2.22 -3.28
N ASP A 387 37.88 2.55 -2.81
CA ASP A 387 38.92 3.15 -3.65
C ASP A 387 39.36 2.22 -4.78
N ASN A 388 39.42 0.92 -4.53
CA ASN A 388 39.78 -0.06 -5.56
C ASN A 388 38.64 -0.28 -6.57
N LEU A 389 37.38 -0.32 -6.12
CA LEU A 389 36.20 -0.40 -7.00
C LEU A 389 36.09 0.84 -7.89
N GLU A 390 36.29 2.04 -7.34
CA GLU A 390 36.28 3.28 -8.12
C GLU A 390 37.41 3.33 -9.15
N ARG A 391 38.64 2.96 -8.78
CA ARG A 391 39.76 2.83 -9.74
C ARG A 391 39.50 1.80 -10.83
N ALA A 392 38.74 0.76 -10.50
CA ALA A 392 38.31 -0.29 -11.42
C ALA A 392 37.12 0.13 -12.30
N GLY A 393 36.65 1.38 -12.21
CA GLY A 393 35.55 1.89 -13.04
C GLY A 393 34.16 1.45 -12.58
N VAL A 394 34.02 1.03 -11.32
CA VAL A 394 32.73 0.71 -10.68
C VAL A 394 32.34 1.90 -9.79
N PRO A 395 31.43 2.78 -10.23
CA PRO A 395 31.08 3.98 -9.47
C PRO A 395 30.13 3.63 -8.33
N VAL A 396 30.66 3.62 -7.10
CA VAL A 396 29.90 3.23 -5.91
C VAL A 396 29.45 4.42 -5.05
N ILE A 397 28.39 4.23 -4.29
CA ILE A 397 27.96 5.08 -3.16
C ILE A 397 28.02 4.20 -1.93
N ALA A 398 28.79 4.62 -0.93
CA ALA A 398 28.91 3.85 0.30
C ALA A 398 27.75 4.12 1.26
N GLN A 399 27.41 3.14 2.12
CA GLN A 399 26.40 3.26 3.17
C GLN A 399 25.03 3.73 2.62
N PHE A 400 24.64 3.17 1.47
CA PHE A 400 23.42 3.54 0.74
C PHE A 400 22.17 3.04 1.46
N GLY A 401 21.27 3.95 1.79
CA GLY A 401 20.07 3.65 2.58
C GLY A 401 19.69 4.80 3.52
N SER A 402 18.53 4.70 4.14
CA SER A 402 17.97 5.71 5.05
C SER A 402 17.63 5.14 6.42
N SER A 403 17.45 3.81 6.53
CA SER A 403 17.22 3.13 7.80
C SER A 403 18.49 2.70 8.52
N GLY A 404 18.32 1.93 9.62
CA GLY A 404 19.42 1.26 10.31
C GLY A 404 20.08 0.15 9.48
N TYR A 405 19.45 -0.30 8.39
CA TYR A 405 20.07 -1.16 7.39
C TYR A 405 20.48 -0.31 6.18
N ARG A 406 21.75 -0.43 5.79
CA ARG A 406 22.37 0.27 4.66
C ARG A 406 23.13 -0.76 3.85
N ILE A 407 23.07 -0.63 2.52
CA ILE A 407 23.93 -1.38 1.61
C ILE A 407 25.32 -0.77 1.74
N ASP A 408 26.34 -1.61 1.96
CA ASP A 408 27.71 -1.13 2.14
C ASP A 408 28.18 -0.33 0.93
N PHE A 409 27.96 -0.84 -0.29
CA PHE A 409 28.18 -0.10 -1.53
C PHE A 409 27.09 -0.35 -2.57
N ALA A 410 26.45 0.71 -3.05
CA ALA A 410 25.54 0.67 -4.19
C ALA A 410 26.23 1.20 -5.46
N ALA A 411 26.32 0.39 -6.52
CA ALA A 411 26.89 0.81 -7.79
C ALA A 411 25.85 1.51 -8.68
N LYS A 412 26.25 2.64 -9.27
CA LYS A 412 25.42 3.49 -10.13
C LYS A 412 25.44 3.01 -11.57
N HIS A 413 24.33 3.16 -12.29
CA HIS A 413 24.30 2.98 -13.74
C HIS A 413 25.20 4.02 -14.42
N PRO A 414 26.03 3.65 -15.41
CA PRO A 414 27.01 4.58 -16.00
C PRO A 414 26.38 5.71 -16.82
N THR A 415 25.24 5.45 -17.47
CA THR A 415 24.56 6.39 -18.38
C THR A 415 23.19 6.90 -17.88
N LYS A 416 22.70 6.40 -16.74
CA LYS A 416 21.37 6.72 -16.19
C LYS A 416 21.53 7.31 -14.79
N PRO A 417 21.66 8.64 -14.65
CA PRO A 417 21.84 9.29 -13.36
C PRO A 417 20.76 8.89 -12.36
N GLY A 418 21.15 8.62 -11.12
CA GLY A 418 20.23 8.26 -10.04
C GLY A 418 19.75 6.80 -10.03
N ARG A 419 20.04 6.00 -11.08
CA ARG A 419 19.69 4.55 -11.09
C ARG A 419 20.81 3.73 -10.46
N MET A 420 20.49 2.95 -9.43
CA MET A 420 21.39 1.95 -8.87
C MET A 420 21.18 0.59 -9.54
N VAL A 421 22.24 -0.21 -9.68
CA VAL A 421 22.18 -1.49 -10.41
C VAL A 421 22.74 -2.68 -9.63
N LEU A 422 23.72 -2.46 -8.75
CA LEU A 422 24.40 -3.53 -8.01
C LEU A 422 24.50 -3.16 -6.52
N ALA A 423 24.04 -4.06 -5.66
CA ALA A 423 24.25 -4.02 -4.23
C ALA A 423 25.49 -4.86 -3.90
N ILE A 424 26.50 -4.24 -3.30
CA ILE A 424 27.72 -4.90 -2.84
C ILE A 424 27.72 -4.87 -1.31
N GLU A 425 27.76 -6.05 -0.69
CA GLU A 425 27.82 -6.24 0.76
C GLU A 425 29.16 -6.86 1.17
N CYS A 426 29.69 -6.39 2.29
CA CYS A 426 30.96 -6.79 2.86
C CYS A 426 30.74 -7.44 4.24
N ASP A 427 31.41 -8.54 4.51
CA ASP A 427 31.36 -9.28 5.79
C ASP A 427 32.24 -8.68 6.91
N GLY A 428 32.48 -7.36 6.91
CA GLY A 428 33.42 -6.68 7.83
C GLY A 428 33.06 -6.78 9.32
N ALA A 429 33.79 -6.13 10.23
CA ALA A 429 33.68 -6.29 11.70
C ALA A 429 32.25 -6.22 12.30
N SER A 430 31.30 -5.57 11.62
CA SER A 430 29.85 -5.55 11.88
C SER A 430 29.17 -6.94 11.82
N TYR A 431 29.82 -7.93 11.19
CA TYR A 431 29.34 -9.27 10.85
C TYR A 431 29.26 -10.23 12.06
N HIS A 432 30.06 -10.01 13.10
CA HIS A 432 30.27 -11.01 14.17
C HIS A 432 29.31 -10.95 15.37
N SER A 433 28.32 -10.06 15.39
CA SER A 433 27.58 -9.77 16.62
C SER A 433 26.23 -10.50 16.82
N SER A 434 25.88 -11.56 16.06
CA SER A 434 24.59 -12.23 16.32
C SER A 434 24.44 -13.70 15.89
N GLU A 435 23.80 -14.51 16.76
CA GLU A 435 23.56 -15.96 16.58
C GLU A 435 22.62 -16.33 15.42
N SER A 436 21.89 -15.37 14.84
CA SER A 436 20.96 -15.60 13.70
C SER A 436 21.35 -14.82 12.44
N ALA A 437 22.65 -14.54 12.25
CA ALA A 437 23.18 -13.78 11.10
C ALA A 437 22.88 -14.46 9.75
N ARG A 438 22.96 -15.79 9.66
CA ARG A 438 22.80 -16.53 8.39
C ARG A 438 21.40 -16.45 7.80
N ASP A 439 20.36 -16.68 8.60
CA ASP A 439 18.97 -16.59 8.12
C ASP A 439 18.62 -15.14 7.77
N ARG A 440 19.11 -14.17 8.55
CA ARG A 440 18.94 -12.75 8.23
C ARG A 440 19.63 -12.36 6.93
N ASP A 441 20.85 -12.82 6.69
CA ASP A 441 21.59 -12.48 5.48
C ASP A 441 20.97 -13.07 4.22
N ARG A 442 20.52 -14.32 4.28
CA ARG A 442 19.78 -14.93 3.18
C ARG A 442 18.50 -14.15 2.91
N LEU A 443 17.74 -13.81 3.95
CA LEU A 443 16.52 -13.01 3.80
C LEU A 443 16.80 -11.60 3.27
N ARG A 444 17.93 -10.97 3.62
CA ARG A 444 18.34 -9.66 3.09
C ARG A 444 18.62 -9.73 1.60
N GLN A 445 19.45 -10.68 1.18
CA GLN A 445 19.77 -10.90 -0.22
C GLN A 445 18.49 -11.18 -1.01
N GLU A 446 17.67 -12.14 -0.56
CA GLU A 446 16.39 -12.47 -1.20
C GLU A 446 15.47 -11.25 -1.30
N HIS A 447 15.52 -10.33 -0.33
CA HIS A 447 14.71 -9.12 -0.36
C HIS A 447 15.25 -8.06 -1.34
N LEU A 448 16.56 -7.77 -1.32
CA LEU A 448 17.17 -6.86 -2.30
C LEU A 448 16.99 -7.36 -3.73
N GLU A 449 17.15 -8.66 -3.97
CA GLU A 449 16.91 -9.26 -5.29
C GLU A 449 15.44 -9.12 -5.72
N ARG A 450 14.47 -9.26 -4.80
CA ARG A 450 13.05 -8.98 -5.08
C ARG A 450 12.79 -7.51 -5.43
N LEU A 451 13.57 -6.59 -4.86
CA LEU A 451 13.55 -5.17 -5.21
C LEU A 451 14.25 -4.87 -6.54
N GLY A 452 14.80 -5.90 -7.20
CA GLY A 452 15.44 -5.81 -8.51
C GLY A 452 16.95 -5.54 -8.46
N TRP A 453 17.57 -5.56 -7.29
CA TRP A 453 19.02 -5.45 -7.20
C TRP A 453 19.69 -6.72 -7.73
N THR A 454 20.75 -6.54 -8.51
CA THR A 454 21.78 -7.58 -8.59
C THR A 454 22.59 -7.53 -7.30
N PHE A 455 22.86 -8.69 -6.71
CA PHE A 455 23.58 -8.81 -5.45
C PHE A 455 24.99 -9.35 -5.66
N HIS A 456 25.98 -8.73 -5.02
CA HIS A 456 27.36 -9.21 -4.99
C HIS A 456 27.91 -9.13 -3.57
N ARG A 457 28.70 -10.12 -3.17
CA ARG A 457 29.30 -10.19 -1.85
C ARG A 457 30.81 -10.24 -1.96
N ILE A 458 31.47 -9.40 -1.17
CA ILE A 458 32.91 -9.39 -0.99
C ILE A 458 33.20 -9.93 0.41
N TRP A 459 33.91 -11.04 0.49
CA TRP A 459 34.37 -11.59 1.77
C TRP A 459 35.74 -11.01 2.11
N SER A 460 35.92 -10.60 3.36
CA SER A 460 37.12 -9.99 3.89
C SER A 460 38.30 -10.93 3.76
N GLN A 461 38.09 -12.22 4.05
CA GLN A 461 39.11 -13.27 3.88
C GLN A 461 39.58 -13.38 2.44
N ASP A 462 38.65 -13.34 1.47
CA ASP A 462 38.96 -13.41 0.05
C ASP A 462 39.61 -12.11 -0.44
N TRP A 463 39.16 -10.96 0.06
CA TRP A 463 39.75 -9.65 -0.24
C TRP A 463 41.20 -9.54 0.21
N PHE A 464 41.53 -10.04 1.41
CA PHE A 464 42.90 -10.06 1.90
C PHE A 464 43.78 -11.11 1.21
N SER A 465 43.20 -12.23 0.76
CA SER A 465 43.94 -13.32 0.12
C SER A 465 44.18 -13.09 -1.37
N ASP A 466 43.18 -12.57 -2.09
CA ASP A 466 43.16 -12.36 -3.54
C ASP A 466 42.37 -11.09 -3.90
N LYS A 467 42.90 -9.93 -3.49
CA LYS A 467 42.31 -8.62 -3.80
C LYS A 467 42.06 -8.42 -5.30
N ALA A 468 43.03 -8.80 -6.14
CA ALA A 468 42.94 -8.61 -7.58
C ALA A 468 41.79 -9.44 -8.18
N GLY A 469 41.61 -10.69 -7.75
CA GLY A 469 40.51 -11.53 -8.19
C GLY A 469 39.15 -11.03 -7.73
N GLU A 470 39.03 -10.54 -6.48
CA GLU A 470 37.78 -9.94 -5.98
C GLU A 470 37.36 -8.70 -6.78
N ILE A 471 38.32 -7.82 -7.14
CA ILE A 471 38.04 -6.65 -7.99
C ILE A 471 37.51 -7.09 -9.36
N VAL A 472 38.13 -8.11 -9.98
CA VAL A 472 37.68 -8.62 -11.29
C VAL A 472 36.28 -9.23 -11.19
N ARG A 473 35.98 -9.96 -10.10
CA ARG A 473 34.64 -10.52 -9.82
C ARG A 473 33.59 -9.41 -9.66
N ALA A 474 33.89 -8.37 -8.87
CA ALA A 474 33.00 -7.23 -8.68
C ALA A 474 32.76 -6.44 -9.98
N GLN A 475 33.79 -6.23 -10.79
CA GLN A 475 33.65 -5.62 -12.12
C GLN A 475 32.77 -6.44 -13.05
N ALA A 476 32.90 -7.77 -13.05
CA ALA A 476 32.05 -8.64 -13.84
C ALA A 476 30.60 -8.55 -13.40
N ALA A 477 30.34 -8.66 -12.08
CA ALA A 477 29.00 -8.51 -11.52
C ALA A 477 28.38 -7.14 -11.86
N TYR A 478 29.18 -6.07 -11.84
CA TYR A 478 28.72 -4.73 -12.23
C TYR A 478 28.32 -4.66 -13.71
N ARG A 479 29.11 -5.22 -14.63
CA ARG A 479 28.74 -5.27 -16.05
C ARG A 479 27.45 -6.06 -16.28
N ASP A 480 27.35 -7.23 -15.66
CA ASP A 480 26.15 -8.08 -15.76
C ASP A 480 24.90 -7.35 -15.21
N ALA A 481 25.06 -6.60 -14.11
CA ALA A 481 23.99 -5.80 -13.51
C ALA A 481 23.54 -4.65 -14.43
N VAL A 482 24.47 -3.96 -15.08
CA VAL A 482 24.15 -2.90 -16.07
C VAL A 482 23.39 -3.51 -17.26
N GLU A 483 23.87 -4.63 -17.81
CA GLU A 483 23.21 -5.31 -18.93
C GLU A 483 21.81 -5.84 -18.57
N ALA A 484 21.63 -6.34 -17.34
CA ALA A 484 20.31 -6.73 -16.84
C ALA A 484 19.37 -5.50 -16.73
N ALA A 485 19.86 -4.39 -16.21
CA ALA A 485 19.10 -3.15 -16.05
C ALA A 485 18.72 -2.50 -17.40
N ASP A 486 19.57 -2.63 -18.42
CA ASP A 486 19.26 -2.15 -19.78
C ASP A 486 18.21 -3.02 -20.47
N ARG A 487 18.33 -4.36 -20.36
CA ARG A 487 17.31 -5.29 -20.91
C ARG A 487 15.93 -5.11 -20.27
N ALA A 488 15.87 -4.86 -18.96
CA ALA A 488 14.60 -4.64 -18.27
C ALA A 488 13.84 -3.42 -18.84
N ASP A 489 14.55 -2.37 -19.27
CA ASP A 489 13.94 -1.17 -19.84
C ASP A 489 13.41 -1.41 -21.27
N GLU A 490 14.03 -2.32 -22.03
CA GLU A 490 13.57 -2.68 -23.37
C GLU A 490 12.26 -3.47 -23.33
N VAL A 491 12.09 -4.34 -22.33
CA VAL A 491 10.88 -5.14 -22.15
C VAL A 491 9.73 -4.31 -21.57
N GLY A 492 10.03 -3.25 -20.80
CA GLY A 492 9.04 -2.36 -20.20
C GLY A 492 8.52 -1.21 -21.07
N ARG A 493 8.99 -1.06 -22.32
CA ARG A 493 8.42 -0.07 -23.25
C ARG A 493 7.17 -0.62 -23.94
N PRO A 494 6.04 0.10 -23.96
CA PRO A 494 4.95 -0.23 -24.87
C PRO A 494 5.51 -0.22 -26.29
N THR A 495 5.29 -1.30 -27.04
CA THR A 495 5.59 -1.31 -28.47
C THR A 495 4.72 -0.22 -29.12
N PRO A 496 5.28 0.78 -29.82
CA PRO A 496 4.45 1.75 -30.50
C PRO A 496 3.56 1.00 -31.50
N ALA A 497 2.25 1.22 -31.42
CA ALA A 497 1.30 0.65 -32.36
C ALA A 497 1.81 0.91 -33.79
N PRO A 498 1.74 -0.08 -34.70
CA PRO A 498 2.19 0.10 -36.07
C PRO A 498 1.39 1.25 -36.68
N GLN A 499 2.09 2.35 -37.01
CA GLN A 499 1.51 3.45 -37.75
C GLN A 499 1.06 2.89 -39.10
N SER A 500 -0.25 2.86 -39.32
CA SER A 500 -0.84 2.58 -40.62
C SER A 500 -0.21 3.52 -41.66
N PRO A 501 0.27 3.02 -42.81
CA PRO A 501 0.85 3.90 -43.82
C PRO A 501 -0.24 4.85 -44.31
N THR A 502 0.02 6.15 -44.22
CA THR A 502 -0.78 7.19 -44.84
C THR A 502 -0.68 7.01 -46.35
N GLU A 503 -1.66 6.36 -46.97
CA GLU A 503 -1.82 6.37 -48.42
C GLU A 503 -2.25 7.76 -48.86
N ASN A 504 -1.28 8.46 -49.45
CA ASN A 504 -1.49 9.68 -50.18
C ASN A 504 -1.94 9.31 -51.60
N SER A 505 -3.23 9.36 -51.89
CA SER A 505 -3.72 9.40 -53.27
C SER A 505 -4.93 10.32 -53.39
N GLY A 506 -4.68 11.53 -53.91
CA GLY A 506 -5.70 12.24 -54.64
C GLY A 506 -5.98 11.53 -55.96
N ILE A 507 -7.24 11.53 -56.40
CA ILE A 507 -7.72 11.80 -57.77
C ILE A 507 -9.25 11.62 -57.81
N GLU A 508 -9.89 12.75 -58.16
CA GLU A 508 -11.07 13.00 -59.02
C GLU A 508 -12.32 12.10 -59.06
N HIS A 509 -13.44 12.83 -59.12
CA HIS A 509 -14.81 12.39 -59.37
C HIS A 509 -15.05 11.76 -60.77
N SER A 510 -16.06 10.87 -60.81
CA SER A 510 -17.20 10.75 -61.77
C SER A 510 -17.39 9.33 -62.41
N PRO A 511 -18.58 8.94 -62.94
CA PRO A 511 -19.57 8.15 -62.17
C PRO A 511 -20.25 6.96 -62.93
N VAL A 512 -21.15 6.27 -62.22
CA VAL A 512 -22.28 5.39 -62.67
C VAL A 512 -21.99 4.02 -63.30
N GLY A 513 -22.57 2.97 -62.69
CA GLY A 513 -22.91 1.68 -63.30
C GLY A 513 -23.91 0.91 -62.43
N VAL A 514 -25.11 0.63 -62.95
CA VAL A 514 -26.28 0.03 -62.29
C VAL A 514 -26.35 -1.48 -62.55
N ALA A 515 -27.05 -2.20 -61.65
CA ALA A 515 -27.64 -3.56 -61.72
C ALA A 515 -26.92 -4.58 -60.79
N GLU A 516 -27.58 -5.47 -60.04
CA GLU A 516 -28.94 -6.01 -60.13
C GLU A 516 -29.36 -6.64 -58.78
N VAL A 517 -30.66 -6.71 -58.54
CA VAL A 517 -31.35 -7.23 -57.35
C VAL A 517 -31.60 -8.73 -57.50
N THR A 518 -31.34 -9.58 -56.50
CA THR A 518 -32.17 -10.80 -56.28
C THR A 518 -32.15 -11.36 -54.85
N ARG A 519 -33.31 -11.21 -54.18
CA ARG A 519 -34.09 -12.11 -53.29
C ARG A 519 -33.44 -12.93 -52.14
N VAL A 520 -34.03 -12.68 -50.97
CA VAL A 520 -34.18 -13.51 -49.76
C VAL A 520 -34.94 -14.83 -50.07
N PRO A 521 -34.72 -15.89 -49.28
CA PRO A 521 -35.86 -16.46 -48.53
C PRO A 521 -35.56 -16.84 -47.07
N GLN A 522 -36.65 -16.94 -46.33
CA GLN A 522 -36.83 -17.06 -44.88
C GLN A 522 -37.19 -18.51 -44.48
N PHE A 523 -36.87 -18.87 -43.23
CA PHE A 523 -37.45 -19.94 -42.35
C PHE A 523 -37.35 -21.42 -42.74
N VAL A 524 -37.01 -22.30 -41.76
CA VAL A 524 -37.90 -23.31 -41.14
C VAL A 524 -37.28 -23.84 -39.82
N ASP A 525 -38.15 -23.98 -38.82
CA ASP A 525 -38.02 -24.57 -37.49
C ASP A 525 -38.37 -26.06 -37.51
N SER A 526 -37.72 -26.93 -36.72
CA SER A 526 -38.29 -28.25 -36.35
C SER A 526 -37.59 -28.95 -35.17
N SER A 527 -38.40 -29.08 -34.12
CA SER A 527 -38.50 -30.09 -33.06
C SER A 527 -37.97 -31.51 -33.30
N GLY A 528 -37.58 -32.18 -32.20
CA GLY A 528 -37.51 -33.65 -32.10
C GLY A 528 -37.04 -34.14 -30.72
N ALA A 529 -37.91 -34.88 -30.03
CA ALA A 529 -37.77 -35.38 -28.66
C ALA A 529 -37.36 -36.87 -28.59
N ASP A 530 -37.13 -37.32 -27.34
CA ASP A 530 -37.26 -38.67 -26.77
C ASP A 530 -36.06 -39.65 -26.72
N LEU A 531 -35.55 -39.81 -25.47
CA LEU A 531 -35.54 -41.01 -24.58
C LEU A 531 -34.95 -42.36 -25.07
N PRO A 532 -34.38 -43.21 -24.17
CA PRO A 532 -35.04 -43.84 -23.01
C PRO A 532 -34.52 -43.47 -21.61
#